data_AF-A0A392M3I8-F1
#
_entry.id   AF-A0A392M3I8-F1
#
_cell.length_a   1.000
_cell.length_b   1.000
_cell.length_c   1.000
_cell.angle_alpha   90.00
_cell.angle_beta   90.00
_cell.angle_gamma   90.00
#
_symmetry.space_group_name_H-M   'P 1'
#
loop_
_entity.id
_entity.type
_entity.pdbx_description
1 polymer ?
#
loop_
_entity_poly.entity_id
_entity_poly.type
_entity_poly.pdbx_seq_one_letter_code
_entity_poly.pdbx_strand_id
1 'polypeptide(L)'
;MIGGSPFDFHQTMIILGEKWIDPKTGKSTGRIKHPDSLLRAVQTLVNRSKVNAVAVVGRFPDDDIDDVDEYRQGLGVDLLAGVEAIISHLVVKEFQIPCAHAPAMAPIPLSLSLSPKSAAEEIGYTFLPCVLAGLSKAPQYSVMRSNSMENGCILASDVDSVVLPKDACGGDGTLAFARNAKNKPLIITVEENETVLDDTADKLGFEALHVSNYWEAIGVIAAHKAGIDPFSLRRNKIHNIGRTSFMPVNGHSRVTY
;
A
#
# COMPACT_ATOMS: atom_id res chain seq x y z
N MET A 1 41.89 4.61 -8.27
CA MET A 1 40.84 5.59 -7.93
C MET A 1 40.35 6.23 -9.21
N ILE A 2 39.24 5.73 -9.75
CA ILE A 2 38.47 6.42 -10.77
C ILE A 2 37.10 6.56 -10.13
N GLY A 3 36.81 7.76 -9.62
CA GLY A 3 35.56 8.07 -8.96
C GLY A 3 34.43 8.05 -9.98
N GLY A 4 33.67 6.95 -10.01
CA GLY A 4 32.34 6.94 -10.59
C GLY A 4 31.42 7.73 -9.66
N SER A 5 30.83 8.80 -10.19
CA SER A 5 29.67 9.46 -9.58
C SER A 5 28.61 8.41 -9.18
N PRO A 6 28.05 8.41 -7.96
CA PRO A 6 27.05 7.42 -7.55
C PRO A 6 25.63 7.68 -8.09
N PHE A 7 25.41 8.71 -8.92
CA PHE A 7 24.06 9.18 -9.25
C PHE A 7 23.93 9.60 -10.71
N ASP A 8 23.81 8.64 -11.63
CA ASP A 8 23.26 8.93 -12.97
C ASP A 8 21.73 8.82 -12.93
N PHE A 9 21.08 9.87 -12.39
CA PHE A 9 19.66 10.09 -12.70
C PHE A 9 19.58 10.70 -14.09
N HIS A 10 19.15 9.90 -15.06
CA HIS A 10 18.92 10.38 -16.42
C HIS A 10 17.43 10.31 -16.75
N GLN A 11 16.83 11.51 -16.70
CA GLN A 11 15.57 11.93 -17.33
C GLN A 11 14.30 11.86 -16.49
N THR A 12 14.03 13.01 -15.84
CA THR A 12 12.69 13.48 -15.51
C THR A 12 11.95 13.90 -16.78
N MET A 13 10.71 13.49 -16.96
CA MET A 13 9.84 13.98 -18.03
C MET A 13 8.62 14.70 -17.44
N ILE A 14 8.25 15.82 -18.04
CA ILE A 14 7.05 16.57 -17.66
C ILE A 14 5.89 16.16 -18.57
N ILE A 15 4.75 15.77 -17.98
CA ILE A 15 3.50 15.53 -18.69
C ILE A 15 2.41 16.50 -18.23
N LEU A 16 1.40 16.71 -19.07
CA LEU A 16 0.21 17.47 -18.71
C LEU A 16 -0.96 16.53 -18.44
N GLY A 17 -1.63 16.73 -17.31
CA GLY A 17 -2.79 15.96 -16.90
C GLY A 17 -3.95 16.80 -16.40
N GLU A 18 -5.09 16.15 -16.23
CA GLU A 18 -6.31 16.63 -15.59
C GLU A 18 -6.64 15.68 -14.44
N LYS A 19 -7.26 16.20 -13.37
CA LYS A 19 -7.65 15.43 -12.19
C LYS A 19 -9.03 15.86 -11.71
N TRP A 20 -9.79 14.94 -11.13
CA TRP A 20 -11.10 15.21 -10.53
C TRP A 20 -11.53 14.08 -9.57
N ILE A 21 -12.53 14.35 -8.74
CA ILE A 21 -13.26 13.34 -7.97
C ILE A 21 -14.43 12.84 -8.80
N ASP A 22 -14.58 11.52 -8.94
CA ASP A 22 -15.76 10.92 -9.56
C ASP A 22 -16.98 11.14 -8.65
N PRO A 23 -18.04 11.85 -9.11
CA PRO A 23 -19.16 12.23 -8.26
C PRO A 23 -20.06 11.05 -7.86
N LYS A 24 -19.93 9.89 -8.52
CA LYS A 24 -20.70 8.68 -8.17
C LYS A 24 -19.97 7.84 -7.15
N THR A 25 -18.65 7.77 -7.22
CA THR A 25 -17.85 6.86 -6.40
C THR A 25 -17.02 7.55 -5.31
N GLY A 26 -16.85 8.87 -5.39
CA GLY A 26 -15.97 9.62 -4.48
C GLY A 26 -14.47 9.38 -4.72
N LYS A 27 -14.10 8.52 -5.66
CA LYS A 27 -12.70 8.18 -5.96
C LYS A 27 -12.03 9.32 -6.72
N SER A 28 -10.77 9.63 -6.40
CA SER A 28 -9.95 10.47 -7.27
C SER A 28 -9.57 9.74 -8.53
N THR A 29 -9.56 10.46 -9.64
CA THR A 29 -9.19 9.95 -10.96
C THR A 29 -8.71 11.10 -11.84
N GLY A 30 -8.29 10.78 -13.05
CA GLY A 30 -7.86 11.80 -13.99
C GLY A 30 -7.54 11.29 -15.37
N ARG A 31 -6.88 12.14 -16.15
CA ARG A 31 -6.49 11.85 -17.52
C ARG A 31 -5.17 12.50 -17.87
N ILE A 32 -4.32 11.73 -18.54
CA ILE A 32 -3.12 12.23 -19.21
C ILE A 32 -3.54 12.75 -20.60
N LYS A 33 -3.14 13.97 -20.97
CA LYS A 33 -3.56 14.57 -22.26
C LYS A 33 -3.02 13.80 -23.47
N HIS A 34 -1.77 13.35 -23.39
CA HIS A 34 -1.08 12.64 -24.47
C HIS A 34 -0.33 11.41 -23.94
N PRO A 35 -1.04 10.32 -23.59
CA PRO A 35 -0.43 9.12 -23.00
C PRO A 35 0.61 8.48 -23.94
N ASP A 36 0.39 8.50 -25.25
CA ASP A 36 1.35 7.95 -26.21
C ASP A 36 2.68 8.72 -26.22
N SER A 37 2.65 10.02 -25.92
CA SER A 37 3.87 10.82 -25.80
C SER A 37 4.70 10.38 -24.60
N LEU A 38 4.05 10.07 -23.48
CA LEU A 38 4.69 9.48 -22.29
C LEU A 38 5.34 8.14 -22.65
N LEU A 39 4.59 7.24 -23.30
CA LEU A 39 5.13 5.93 -23.70
C LEU A 39 6.32 6.05 -24.68
N ARG A 40 6.22 6.91 -25.71
CA ARG A 40 7.34 7.13 -26.66
C ARG A 40 8.57 7.71 -25.98
N ALA A 41 8.39 8.63 -25.04
CA ALA A 41 9.49 9.20 -24.27
C ALA A 41 10.17 8.12 -23.43
N VAL A 42 9.42 7.36 -22.64
CA VAL A 42 9.97 6.26 -21.83
C VAL A 42 10.64 5.21 -22.71
N GLN A 43 10.03 4.81 -23.82
CA GLN A 43 10.64 3.89 -24.77
C GLN A 43 12.00 4.41 -25.27
N THR A 44 12.11 5.71 -25.51
CA THR A 44 13.38 6.36 -25.91
C THR A 44 14.41 6.28 -24.79
N LEU A 45 14.02 6.54 -23.54
CA LEU A 45 14.90 6.41 -22.36
C LEU A 45 15.43 4.99 -22.21
N VAL A 46 14.54 4.00 -22.27
CA VAL A 46 14.88 2.58 -22.15
C VAL A 46 15.82 2.15 -23.28
N ASN A 47 15.53 2.56 -24.52
CA ASN A 47 16.31 2.11 -25.66
C ASN A 47 17.69 2.77 -25.75
N ARG A 48 17.75 4.09 -25.53
CA ARG A 48 18.97 4.89 -25.75
C ARG A 48 19.83 5.01 -24.49
N SER A 49 19.21 5.24 -23.34
CA SER A 49 19.90 5.51 -22.07
C SER A 49 19.98 4.29 -21.16
N LYS A 50 19.29 3.19 -21.51
CA LYS A 50 19.29 1.93 -20.74
C LYS A 50 18.87 2.12 -19.28
N VAL A 51 17.91 3.02 -19.04
CA VAL A 51 17.36 3.23 -17.69
C VAL A 51 16.65 1.97 -17.20
N ASN A 52 16.77 1.70 -15.91
CA ASN A 52 16.10 0.60 -15.22
C ASN A 52 14.98 1.09 -14.28
N ALA A 53 14.70 2.39 -14.24
CA ALA A 53 13.58 2.98 -13.53
C ALA A 53 13.27 4.37 -14.11
N VAL A 54 12.04 4.86 -13.91
CA VAL A 54 11.58 6.16 -14.45
C VAL A 54 10.87 7.00 -13.39
N ALA A 55 11.22 8.28 -13.31
CA ALA A 55 10.46 9.29 -12.56
C ALA A 55 9.70 10.19 -13.53
N VAL A 56 8.38 10.29 -13.37
CA VAL A 56 7.51 11.13 -14.18
C VAL A 56 7.06 12.33 -13.36
N VAL A 57 7.26 13.54 -13.88
CA VAL A 57 6.74 14.75 -13.26
C VAL A 57 5.44 15.14 -13.96
N GLY A 58 4.33 15.14 -13.22
CA GLY A 58 3.01 15.50 -13.74
C GLY A 58 2.68 16.96 -13.43
N ARG A 59 2.49 17.78 -14.45
CA ARG A 59 1.90 19.12 -14.30
C ARG A 59 0.38 19.01 -14.43
N PHE A 60 -0.30 19.28 -13.32
CA PHE A 60 -1.76 19.32 -13.20
C PHE A 60 -2.22 20.76 -13.00
N PRO A 61 -3.52 21.09 -13.13
CA PRO A 61 -4.03 22.38 -12.68
C PRO A 61 -3.68 22.62 -11.20
N ASP A 62 -3.45 23.88 -10.84
CA ASP A 62 -3.26 24.26 -9.43
C ASP A 62 -4.62 24.18 -8.72
N ASP A 63 -4.60 23.72 -7.47
CA ASP A 63 -5.79 23.62 -6.62
C ASP A 63 -6.00 24.88 -5.80
N ASP A 64 -7.26 25.16 -5.46
CA ASP A 64 -7.59 26.09 -4.39
C ASP A 64 -7.47 25.40 -3.03
N ILE A 65 -7.29 26.17 -1.95
CA ILE A 65 -7.13 25.62 -0.58
C ILE A 65 -8.33 24.76 -0.21
N ASP A 66 -9.53 25.22 -0.56
CA ASP A 66 -10.79 24.55 -0.24
C ASP A 66 -10.90 23.17 -0.90
N ASP A 67 -10.22 22.95 -2.03
CA ASP A 67 -10.24 21.68 -2.76
C ASP A 67 -9.47 20.57 -2.02
N VAL A 68 -8.50 20.94 -1.17
CA VAL A 68 -7.56 19.99 -0.54
C VAL A 68 -7.55 20.04 0.98
N ASP A 69 -8.31 20.93 1.61
CA ASP A 69 -8.26 21.10 3.07
C ASP A 69 -8.68 19.83 3.82
N GLU A 70 -9.75 19.15 3.38
CA GLU A 70 -10.16 17.88 3.98
C GLU A 70 -9.06 16.81 3.91
N TYR A 71 -8.37 16.70 2.76
CA TYR A 71 -7.23 15.80 2.61
C TYR A 71 -6.06 16.17 3.55
N ARG A 72 -5.77 17.47 3.66
CA ARG A 72 -4.74 18.01 4.57
C ARG A 72 -5.09 17.80 6.05
N GLN A 73 -6.37 17.75 6.40
CA GLN A 73 -6.86 17.32 7.73
C GLN A 73 -6.93 15.79 7.89
N GLY A 74 -6.58 15.02 6.85
CA GLY A 74 -6.62 13.55 6.87
C GLY A 74 -8.04 12.97 6.89
N LEU A 75 -9.02 13.74 6.42
CA LEU A 75 -10.44 13.39 6.34
C LEU A 75 -10.90 13.18 4.89
N GLY A 76 -10.19 13.76 3.93
CA GLY A 76 -10.56 13.77 2.51
C GLY A 76 -9.71 12.85 1.64
N VAL A 77 -10.09 12.79 0.37
CA VAL A 77 -9.40 12.01 -0.68
C VAL A 77 -8.26 12.82 -1.27
N ASP A 78 -7.12 12.17 -1.52
CA ASP A 78 -6.05 12.77 -2.33
C ASP A 78 -6.52 12.95 -3.78
N LEU A 79 -6.66 14.21 -4.22
CA LEU A 79 -7.06 14.57 -5.58
C LEU A 79 -6.09 14.09 -6.66
N LEU A 80 -4.82 13.89 -6.33
CA LEU A 80 -3.76 13.50 -7.26
C LEU A 80 -3.63 11.98 -7.38
N ALA A 81 -3.86 11.23 -6.29
CA ALA A 81 -3.63 9.79 -6.22
C ALA A 81 -4.14 9.00 -7.44
N GLY A 82 -5.37 9.29 -7.90
CA GLY A 82 -5.96 8.59 -9.03
C GLY A 82 -5.22 8.79 -10.35
N VAL A 83 -4.92 10.04 -10.74
CA VAL A 83 -4.21 10.31 -12.00
C VAL A 83 -2.76 9.87 -11.96
N GLU A 84 -2.14 9.97 -10.80
CA GLU A 84 -0.78 9.51 -10.56
C GLU A 84 -0.65 7.99 -10.64
N ALA A 85 -1.62 7.25 -10.09
CA ALA A 85 -1.72 5.80 -10.26
C ALA A 85 -1.88 5.41 -11.73
N ILE A 86 -2.64 6.16 -12.53
CA ILE A 86 -2.75 5.93 -13.99
C ILE A 86 -1.39 6.07 -14.67
N ILE A 87 -0.59 7.08 -14.30
CA ILE A 87 0.73 7.34 -14.88
C ILE A 87 1.70 6.19 -14.60
N SER A 88 1.90 5.85 -13.32
CA SER A 88 2.86 4.80 -12.95
C SER A 88 2.39 3.43 -13.47
N HIS A 89 1.11 3.11 -13.36
CA HIS A 89 0.58 1.84 -13.85
C HIS A 89 0.75 1.70 -15.36
N LEU A 90 0.49 2.76 -16.15
CA LEU A 90 0.68 2.73 -17.60
C LEU A 90 2.14 2.44 -17.98
N VAL A 91 3.10 3.08 -17.31
CA VAL A 91 4.53 2.88 -17.57
C VAL A 91 5.01 1.49 -17.12
N VAL A 92 4.67 1.09 -15.89
CA VAL A 92 5.08 -0.21 -15.34
C VAL A 92 4.50 -1.34 -16.18
N LYS A 93 3.24 -1.25 -16.59
CA LYS A 93 2.58 -2.26 -17.42
C LYS A 93 3.29 -2.45 -18.76
N GLU A 94 3.66 -1.37 -19.43
CA GLU A 94 4.29 -1.42 -20.76
C GLU A 94 5.76 -1.85 -20.70
N PHE A 95 6.54 -1.28 -19.78
CA PHE A 95 8.00 -1.41 -19.79
C PHE A 95 8.55 -2.37 -18.73
N GLN A 96 7.74 -2.77 -17.75
CA GLN A 96 8.13 -3.69 -16.66
C GLN A 96 9.39 -3.21 -15.90
N ILE A 97 9.50 -1.91 -15.71
CA ILE A 97 10.51 -1.26 -14.87
C ILE A 97 9.83 -0.38 -13.81
N PRO A 98 10.42 -0.18 -12.63
CA PRO A 98 9.86 0.70 -11.62
C PRO A 98 9.58 2.11 -12.15
N CYS A 99 8.39 2.62 -11.85
CA CYS A 99 7.99 3.98 -12.16
C CYS A 99 7.44 4.65 -10.91
N ALA A 100 7.86 5.89 -10.67
CA ALA A 100 7.29 6.76 -9.66
C ALA A 100 6.89 8.10 -10.28
N HIS A 101 6.01 8.83 -9.61
CA HIS A 101 5.47 10.10 -10.06
C HIS A 101 5.70 11.19 -9.02
N ALA A 102 5.82 12.43 -9.48
CA ALA A 102 5.88 13.62 -8.66
C ALA A 102 4.98 14.70 -9.27
N PRO A 103 4.07 15.32 -8.50
CA PRO A 103 3.25 16.41 -8.99
C PRO A 103 4.08 17.70 -9.04
N ALA A 104 4.00 18.41 -10.17
CA ALA A 104 4.47 19.78 -10.32
C ALA A 104 3.28 20.73 -10.21
N MET A 105 3.03 21.24 -9.01
CA MET A 105 2.00 22.25 -8.74
C MET A 105 2.60 23.44 -8.00
N ALA A 106 1.92 24.58 -8.05
CA ALA A 106 2.25 25.71 -7.21
C ALA A 106 2.08 25.33 -5.73
N PRO A 107 3.00 25.74 -4.84
CA PRO A 107 2.84 25.48 -3.43
C PRO A 107 1.68 26.28 -2.86
N ILE A 108 0.86 25.62 -2.05
CA ILE A 108 -0.19 26.24 -1.25
C ILE A 108 0.48 26.92 -0.02
N PRO A 109 -0.08 28.01 0.53
CA PRO A 109 0.41 28.57 1.77
C PRO A 109 0.52 27.53 2.90
N LEU A 110 1.60 27.63 3.66
CA LEU A 110 1.85 26.77 4.81
C LEU A 110 0.70 26.87 5.81
N SER A 111 0.21 25.72 6.26
CA SER A 111 -0.77 25.62 7.35
C SER A 111 -0.12 25.00 8.58
N LEU A 112 -0.45 25.54 9.76
CA LEU A 112 -0.11 24.92 11.05
C LEU A 112 -1.22 24.00 11.56
N SER A 113 -2.41 24.07 10.95
CA SER A 113 -3.55 23.23 11.28
C SER A 113 -3.61 22.11 10.24
N LEU A 114 -2.96 20.99 10.52
CA LEU A 114 -2.84 19.85 9.61
C LEU A 114 -2.90 18.54 10.38
N SER A 115 -3.28 17.49 9.67
CA SER A 115 -3.12 16.14 10.19
C SER A 115 -1.64 15.79 10.32
N PRO A 116 -1.23 15.10 11.40
CA PRO A 116 0.10 14.50 11.48
C PRO A 116 0.43 13.58 10.29
N LYS A 117 -0.60 13.00 9.63
CA LYS A 117 -0.44 12.15 8.44
C LYS A 117 0.04 12.93 7.21
N SER A 118 -0.36 14.20 7.10
CA SER A 118 -0.07 15.05 5.93
C SER A 118 1.04 16.05 6.19
N ALA A 119 1.51 16.18 7.44
CA ALA A 119 2.51 17.18 7.83
C ALA A 119 3.84 17.08 7.07
N ALA A 120 4.25 15.86 6.67
CA ALA A 120 5.46 15.67 5.87
C ALA A 120 5.34 16.25 4.45
N GLU A 121 4.12 16.38 3.93
CA GLU A 121 3.86 16.88 2.58
C GLU A 121 4.07 18.40 2.48
N GLU A 122 3.81 19.15 3.54
CA GLU A 122 3.98 20.63 3.56
C GLU A 122 5.42 21.09 3.33
N ILE A 123 6.38 20.27 3.76
CA ILE A 123 7.81 20.57 3.59
C ILE A 123 8.37 19.97 2.30
N GLY A 124 7.58 19.13 1.61
CA GLY A 124 7.98 18.35 0.45
C GLY A 124 7.58 18.99 -0.87
N TYR A 125 8.25 20.09 -1.27
CA TYR A 125 7.97 20.71 -2.57
C TYR A 125 8.10 19.71 -3.73
N THR A 126 7.01 19.51 -4.48
CA THR A 126 6.88 18.60 -5.64
C THR A 126 7.17 17.12 -5.39
N PHE A 127 7.57 16.72 -4.18
CA PHE A 127 7.97 15.36 -3.80
C PHE A 127 9.10 14.74 -4.65
N LEU A 128 9.62 15.43 -5.66
CA LEU A 128 10.62 14.89 -6.59
C LEU A 128 11.90 14.38 -5.88
N PRO A 129 12.45 15.06 -4.85
CA PRO A 129 13.61 14.54 -4.14
C PRO A 129 13.37 13.16 -3.49
N CYS A 130 12.21 12.94 -2.87
CA CYS A 130 11.91 11.65 -2.24
C CYS A 130 11.63 10.56 -3.28
N VAL A 131 10.99 10.93 -4.40
CA VAL A 131 10.80 10.05 -5.56
C VAL A 131 12.15 9.56 -6.10
N LEU A 132 13.09 10.47 -6.35
CA LEU A 132 14.42 10.09 -6.86
C LEU A 132 15.17 9.22 -5.84
N ALA A 133 15.18 9.61 -4.57
CA ALA A 133 15.84 8.85 -3.52
C ALA A 133 15.28 7.43 -3.38
N GLY A 134 13.95 7.26 -3.38
CA GLY A 134 13.30 5.96 -3.30
C GLY A 134 13.52 5.11 -4.54
N LEU A 135 13.37 5.71 -5.73
CA LEU A 135 13.48 5.02 -7.01
C LEU A 135 14.90 4.47 -7.25
N SER A 136 15.94 5.16 -6.76
CA SER A 136 17.33 4.66 -6.82
C SER A 136 17.57 3.32 -6.11
N LYS A 137 16.66 2.94 -5.21
CA LYS A 137 16.70 1.69 -4.43
C LYS A 137 15.49 0.80 -4.70
N ALA A 138 14.65 1.14 -5.68
CA ALA A 138 13.45 0.38 -5.95
C ALA A 138 13.80 -1.03 -6.45
N PRO A 139 13.14 -2.08 -5.92
CA PRO A 139 13.33 -3.44 -6.39
C PRO A 139 12.94 -3.53 -7.87
N GLN A 140 13.69 -4.32 -8.62
CA GLN A 140 13.45 -4.54 -10.04
C GLN A 140 12.46 -5.70 -10.23
N TYR A 141 11.60 -5.58 -11.23
CA TYR A 141 10.72 -6.68 -11.61
C TYR A 141 11.53 -7.73 -12.37
N SER A 142 11.59 -8.94 -11.81
CA SER A 142 12.20 -10.08 -12.48
C SER A 142 11.10 -11.05 -12.88
N VAL A 143 10.96 -11.29 -14.18
CA VAL A 143 10.16 -12.41 -14.68
C VAL A 143 11.01 -13.65 -14.51
N MET A 144 10.55 -14.59 -13.70
CA MET A 144 11.27 -15.83 -13.37
C MET A 144 11.55 -16.65 -14.65
N ARG A 145 12.67 -16.36 -15.31
CA ARG A 145 13.15 -17.06 -16.51
C ARG A 145 14.19 -18.06 -16.06
N SER A 146 13.75 -19.29 -15.79
CA SER A 146 14.54 -20.48 -15.38
C SER A 146 14.87 -20.62 -13.88
N ASN A 147 15.15 -21.87 -13.49
CA ASN A 147 15.18 -22.44 -12.12
C ASN A 147 16.24 -21.89 -11.15
N SER A 148 16.95 -20.82 -11.50
CA SER A 148 17.88 -20.15 -10.59
C SER A 148 17.20 -18.94 -9.96
N MET A 149 16.63 -19.12 -8.77
CA MET A 149 16.29 -17.99 -7.90
C MET A 149 17.59 -17.23 -7.60
N GLU A 150 17.65 -15.96 -8.01
CA GLU A 150 18.74 -15.08 -7.61
C GLU A 150 18.62 -14.77 -6.11
N ASN A 151 19.74 -14.82 -5.39
CA ASN A 151 19.79 -14.43 -3.99
C ASN A 151 19.33 -12.97 -3.84
N GLY A 152 18.32 -12.73 -2.99
CA GLY A 152 17.82 -11.38 -2.68
C GLY A 152 16.51 -10.98 -3.36
N CYS A 153 15.88 -11.84 -4.15
CA CYS A 153 14.52 -11.61 -4.63
C CYS A 153 13.49 -11.75 -3.50
N ILE A 154 12.41 -10.95 -3.58
CA ILE A 154 11.23 -11.09 -2.73
C ILE A 154 10.14 -11.78 -3.56
N LEU A 155 9.65 -12.91 -3.05
CA LEU A 155 8.60 -13.70 -3.66
C LEU A 155 7.27 -13.49 -2.93
N ALA A 156 6.17 -13.81 -3.59
CA ALA A 156 4.86 -13.85 -2.95
C ALA A 156 4.82 -14.83 -1.77
N SER A 157 5.65 -15.89 -1.78
CA SER A 157 5.80 -16.83 -0.68
C SER A 157 6.49 -16.25 0.55
N ASP A 158 7.18 -15.12 0.41
CA ASP A 158 7.91 -14.47 1.50
C ASP A 158 7.04 -13.47 2.27
N VAL A 159 5.78 -13.32 1.87
CA VAL A 159 4.79 -12.47 2.54
C VAL A 159 3.94 -13.33 3.47
N ASP A 160 4.09 -13.13 4.78
CA ASP A 160 3.32 -13.85 5.80
C ASP A 160 1.96 -13.20 6.09
N SER A 161 1.88 -11.87 6.02
CA SER A 161 0.66 -11.12 6.36
C SER A 161 0.47 -9.91 5.44
N VAL A 162 -0.79 -9.56 5.18
CA VAL A 162 -1.20 -8.37 4.41
C VAL A 162 -2.19 -7.57 5.25
N VAL A 163 -1.98 -6.26 5.42
CA VAL A 163 -2.87 -5.37 6.17
C VAL A 163 -3.50 -4.36 5.23
N LEU A 164 -4.83 -4.23 5.27
CA LEU A 164 -5.60 -3.37 4.37
C LEU A 164 -6.71 -2.63 5.15
N PRO A 165 -7.16 -1.46 4.67
CA PRO A 165 -8.48 -0.94 4.99
C PRO A 165 -9.56 -1.99 4.70
N LYS A 166 -10.63 -2.04 5.50
CA LYS A 166 -11.70 -3.05 5.35
C LYS A 166 -12.40 -3.00 3.99
N ASP A 167 -12.49 -1.83 3.39
CA ASP A 167 -13.20 -1.55 2.14
C ASP A 167 -12.27 -1.42 0.92
N ALA A 168 -10.97 -1.67 1.07
CA ALA A 168 -9.95 -1.52 0.03
C ALA A 168 -9.31 -2.86 -0.40
N CYS A 169 -10.08 -3.96 -0.41
CA CYS A 169 -9.58 -5.29 -0.72
C CYS A 169 -9.46 -5.60 -2.22
N GLY A 170 -9.91 -4.71 -3.10
CA GLY A 170 -10.03 -4.94 -4.54
C GLY A 170 -8.73 -4.86 -5.35
N GLY A 171 -7.60 -4.48 -4.74
CA GLY A 171 -6.33 -4.33 -5.43
C GLY A 171 -5.78 -5.66 -5.99
N ASP A 172 -5.13 -5.62 -7.15
CA ASP A 172 -4.60 -6.81 -7.84
C ASP A 172 -3.67 -7.65 -6.95
N GLY A 173 -2.84 -7.01 -6.13
CA GLY A 173 -1.96 -7.68 -5.18
C GLY A 173 -2.74 -8.48 -4.13
N THR A 174 -3.76 -7.87 -3.52
CA THR A 174 -4.64 -8.53 -2.56
C THR A 174 -5.36 -9.72 -3.19
N LEU A 175 -5.93 -9.53 -4.39
CA LEU A 175 -6.62 -10.59 -5.12
C LEU A 175 -5.67 -11.74 -5.50
N ALA A 176 -4.43 -11.43 -5.88
CA ALA A 176 -3.41 -12.43 -6.17
C ALA A 176 -3.06 -13.26 -4.93
N PHE A 177 -2.89 -12.62 -3.77
CA PHE A 177 -2.67 -13.32 -2.50
C PHE A 177 -3.88 -14.16 -2.07
N ALA A 178 -5.08 -13.61 -2.17
CA ALA A 178 -6.32 -14.29 -1.79
C ALA A 178 -6.58 -15.56 -2.62
N ARG A 179 -6.19 -15.57 -3.90
CA ARG A 179 -6.32 -16.70 -4.82
C ARG A 179 -5.21 -17.75 -4.69
N ASN A 180 -4.12 -17.46 -3.97
CA ASN A 180 -3.00 -18.38 -3.85
C ASN A 180 -3.34 -19.57 -2.94
N ALA A 181 -3.45 -20.77 -3.52
CA ALA A 181 -3.80 -21.99 -2.78
C ALA A 181 -2.64 -22.64 -2.01
N LYS A 182 -1.38 -22.28 -2.29
CA LYS A 182 -0.20 -22.95 -1.71
C LYS A 182 0.33 -22.27 -0.47
N ASN A 183 0.46 -20.95 -0.52
CA ASN A 183 0.94 -20.15 0.60
C ASN A 183 0.13 -18.84 0.63
N LYS A 184 -0.97 -18.87 1.38
CA LYS A 184 -1.86 -17.71 1.52
C LYS A 184 -1.41 -16.92 2.76
N PRO A 185 -1.02 -15.64 2.62
CA PRO A 185 -0.73 -14.81 3.79
C PRO A 185 -1.97 -14.62 4.64
N LEU A 186 -1.78 -14.31 5.92
CA LEU A 186 -2.84 -13.83 6.78
C LEU A 186 -3.29 -12.44 6.30
N ILE A 187 -4.47 -12.36 5.69
CA ILE A 187 -5.06 -11.09 5.28
C ILE A 187 -5.79 -10.49 6.48
N ILE A 188 -5.42 -9.27 6.87
CA ILE A 188 -5.96 -8.53 8.01
C ILE A 188 -6.61 -7.27 7.47
N THR A 189 -7.87 -7.05 7.80
CA THR A 189 -8.62 -5.84 7.43
C THR A 189 -8.89 -5.00 8.66
N VAL A 190 -8.62 -3.70 8.58
CA VAL A 190 -8.75 -2.74 9.69
C VAL A 190 -10.02 -1.91 9.51
N GLU A 191 -10.90 -1.91 10.51
CA GLU A 191 -12.18 -1.20 10.47
C GLU A 191 -12.02 0.32 10.54
N GLU A 192 -11.19 0.85 11.47
CA GLU A 192 -11.08 2.30 11.69
C GLU A 192 -10.47 3.09 10.52
N ASN A 193 -9.90 2.42 9.53
CA ASN A 193 -9.38 3.07 8.33
C ASN A 193 -10.40 2.94 7.21
N GLU A 194 -11.35 3.87 7.20
CA GLU A 194 -12.39 3.95 6.19
C GLU A 194 -11.85 4.61 4.91
N THR A 195 -12.37 4.19 3.76
CA THR A 195 -12.06 4.79 2.47
C THR A 195 -13.33 5.06 1.68
N VAL A 196 -13.21 5.74 0.54
CA VAL A 196 -14.31 5.90 -0.43
C VAL A 196 -14.52 4.66 -1.31
N LEU A 197 -13.77 3.59 -1.06
CA LEU A 197 -13.91 2.31 -1.75
C LEU A 197 -15.01 1.47 -1.09
N ASP A 198 -15.37 0.36 -1.72
CA ASP A 198 -16.43 -0.54 -1.23
C ASP A 198 -16.11 -2.01 -1.54
N ASP A 199 -14.83 -2.29 -1.74
CA ASP A 199 -14.30 -3.58 -2.12
C ASP A 199 -13.96 -4.33 -0.84
N THR A 200 -14.94 -5.00 -0.22
CA THR A 200 -14.73 -5.79 1.00
C THR A 200 -14.33 -7.24 0.69
N ALA A 201 -13.63 -7.89 1.62
CA ALA A 201 -13.27 -9.31 1.50
C ALA A 201 -14.50 -10.22 1.26
N ASP A 202 -15.62 -9.94 1.96
CA ASP A 202 -16.88 -10.66 1.79
C ASP A 202 -17.46 -10.52 0.37
N LYS A 203 -17.47 -9.29 -0.18
CA LYS A 203 -17.94 -9.02 -1.55
C LYS A 203 -17.08 -9.71 -2.60
N LEU A 204 -15.80 -9.83 -2.32
CA LEU A 204 -14.82 -10.45 -3.21
C LEU A 204 -14.67 -11.98 -2.99
N GLY A 205 -15.34 -12.54 -1.98
CA GLY A 205 -15.44 -13.97 -1.74
C GLY A 205 -14.16 -14.61 -1.19
N PHE A 206 -13.41 -13.91 -0.32
CA PHE A 206 -12.24 -14.48 0.35
C PHE A 206 -12.19 -14.17 1.85
N GLU A 207 -11.55 -15.04 2.62
CA GLU A 207 -11.40 -14.87 4.07
C GLU A 207 -10.33 -13.85 4.44
N ALA A 208 -10.68 -12.96 5.37
CA ALA A 208 -9.78 -12.03 6.05
C ALA A 208 -10.07 -11.98 7.56
N LEU A 209 -9.07 -11.66 8.37
CA LEU A 209 -9.19 -11.43 9.79
C LEU A 209 -9.51 -9.95 10.03
N HIS A 210 -10.71 -9.68 10.52
CA HIS A 210 -11.16 -8.33 10.84
C HIS A 210 -10.66 -7.86 12.21
N VAL A 211 -10.07 -6.68 12.25
CA VAL A 211 -9.65 -5.98 13.48
C VAL A 211 -10.22 -4.58 13.51
N SER A 212 -10.40 -4.05 14.70
CA SER A 212 -11.04 -2.75 14.91
C SER A 212 -10.09 -1.60 14.56
N ASN A 213 -8.80 -1.77 14.87
CA ASN A 213 -7.78 -0.73 14.76
C ASN A 213 -6.38 -1.30 14.48
N TYR A 214 -5.43 -0.41 14.17
CA TYR A 214 -4.05 -0.80 13.87
C TYR A 214 -3.31 -1.38 15.08
N TRP A 215 -3.69 -1.06 16.32
CA TRP A 215 -3.09 -1.68 17.50
C TRP A 215 -3.45 -3.17 17.59
N GLU A 216 -4.71 -3.50 17.32
CA GLU A 216 -5.15 -4.90 17.19
C GLU A 216 -4.44 -5.58 16.02
N ALA A 217 -4.29 -4.92 14.86
CA ALA A 217 -3.56 -5.47 13.72
C ALA A 217 -2.11 -5.86 14.09
N ILE A 218 -1.40 -4.99 14.83
CA ILE A 218 -0.04 -5.26 15.33
C ILE A 218 -0.04 -6.47 16.26
N GLY A 219 -1.01 -6.58 17.17
CA GLY A 219 -1.16 -7.74 18.06
C GLY A 219 -1.39 -9.05 17.29
N VAL A 220 -2.22 -9.02 16.26
CA VAL A 220 -2.47 -10.15 15.35
C VAL A 220 -1.20 -10.54 14.61
N ILE A 221 -0.46 -9.58 14.05
CA ILE A 221 0.82 -9.85 13.38
C ILE A 221 1.83 -10.47 14.35
N ALA A 222 1.92 -9.95 15.57
CA ALA A 222 2.84 -10.47 16.59
C ALA A 222 2.51 -11.91 16.97
N ALA A 223 1.23 -12.25 17.16
CA ALA A 223 0.78 -13.61 17.43
C ALA A 223 1.06 -14.54 16.24
N HIS A 224 0.72 -14.10 15.02
CA HIS A 224 0.96 -14.85 13.79
C HIS A 224 2.45 -15.17 13.59
N LYS A 225 3.32 -14.16 13.77
CA LYS A 225 4.78 -14.32 13.73
C LYS A 225 5.32 -15.29 14.78
N ALA A 226 4.66 -15.40 15.93
CA ALA A 226 5.02 -16.34 16.99
C ALA A 226 4.45 -17.77 16.78
N GLY A 227 3.70 -18.01 15.69
CA GLY A 227 3.00 -19.29 15.46
C GLY A 227 1.82 -19.52 16.40
N ILE A 228 1.29 -18.44 16.99
CA ILE A 228 0.14 -18.47 17.90
C ILE A 228 -1.11 -18.07 17.12
N ASP A 229 -2.18 -18.87 17.23
CA ASP A 229 -3.49 -18.47 16.73
C ASP A 229 -3.99 -17.22 17.48
N PRO A 230 -4.17 -16.06 16.81
CA PRO A 230 -4.64 -14.85 17.47
C PRO A 230 -5.97 -15.03 18.21
N PHE A 231 -6.84 -15.96 17.75
CA PHE A 231 -8.10 -16.23 18.43
C PHE A 231 -7.92 -16.93 19.77
N SER A 232 -6.82 -17.68 19.99
CA SER A 232 -6.55 -18.31 21.29
C SER A 232 -6.25 -17.30 22.40
N LEU A 233 -5.85 -16.07 22.04
CA LEU A 233 -5.59 -14.99 22.99
C LEU A 233 -6.87 -14.26 23.43
N ARG A 234 -8.01 -14.55 22.81
CA ARG A 234 -9.28 -13.92 23.16
C ARG A 234 -9.91 -14.66 24.33
N ARG A 235 -10.28 -13.90 25.36
CA ARG A 235 -10.89 -14.39 26.62
C ARG A 235 -11.98 -15.45 26.44
N ASN A 236 -12.83 -15.30 25.41
CA ASN A 236 -14.02 -16.14 25.20
C ASN A 236 -13.92 -17.10 24.00
N LYS A 237 -12.75 -17.22 23.34
CA LYS A 237 -12.59 -18.03 22.11
C LYS A 237 -11.81 -19.32 22.32
N ILE A 238 -11.28 -19.56 23.53
CA ILE A 238 -10.79 -20.88 23.90
C ILE A 238 -12.00 -21.75 24.29
N HIS A 239 -12.73 -22.26 23.29
CA HIS A 239 -13.87 -23.15 23.53
C HIS A 239 -13.46 -24.55 24.03
N ASN A 240 -12.16 -24.88 23.97
CA ASN A 240 -11.63 -26.23 24.14
C ASN A 240 -10.85 -26.48 25.44
N ILE A 241 -10.82 -25.54 26.40
CA ILE A 241 -10.46 -25.93 27.76
C ILE A 241 -11.72 -26.50 28.39
N GLY A 242 -11.94 -27.80 28.19
CA GLY A 242 -12.91 -28.54 28.98
C GLY A 242 -12.66 -28.20 30.44
N ARG A 243 -13.66 -27.68 31.13
CA ARG A 243 -13.60 -27.51 32.58
C ARG A 243 -13.25 -28.87 33.16
N THR A 244 -11.99 -29.08 33.53
CA THR A 244 -11.69 -30.10 34.54
C THR A 244 -12.52 -29.69 35.73
N SER A 245 -13.54 -30.50 36.03
CA SER A 245 -14.31 -30.39 37.24
C SER A 245 -13.32 -30.17 38.37
N PHE A 246 -13.46 -29.06 39.09
CA PHE A 246 -12.77 -28.85 40.34
C PHE A 246 -13.09 -30.07 41.21
N MET A 247 -12.17 -31.04 41.30
CA MET A 247 -12.23 -32.03 42.35
C MET A 247 -11.89 -31.28 43.63
N PRO A 248 -12.79 -31.24 44.63
CA PRO A 248 -12.41 -30.73 45.92
C PRO A 248 -11.35 -31.67 46.46
N VAL A 249 -10.11 -31.20 46.53
CA VAL A 249 -9.09 -31.80 47.38
C VAL A 249 -9.53 -31.48 48.80
N ASN A 250 -10.30 -32.38 49.39
CA ASN A 250 -10.21 -32.78 50.79
C ASN A 250 -11.35 -33.74 51.11
N GLY A 251 -10.99 -35.02 51.21
CA GLY A 251 -11.86 -36.03 51.77
C GLY A 251 -12.09 -35.75 53.24
N HIS A 252 -13.35 -35.64 53.66
CA HIS A 252 -13.75 -35.96 55.02
C HIS A 252 -14.90 -36.96 54.92
N SER A 253 -14.60 -38.16 55.37
CA SER A 253 -15.52 -39.28 55.56
C SER A 253 -16.67 -38.90 56.48
N ARG A 254 -17.88 -39.32 56.10
CA ARG A 254 -19.06 -39.38 56.97
C ARG A 254 -18.73 -40.06 58.29
N VAL A 255 -19.14 -39.46 59.40
CA VAL A 255 -19.48 -40.20 60.62
C VAL A 255 -20.91 -39.81 61.00
N THR A 256 -21.77 -40.81 60.97
CA THR A 256 -23.09 -40.85 61.61
C THR A 256 -22.94 -40.84 63.12
N TYR A 257 -23.68 -39.97 63.80
CA TYR A 257 -24.64 -40.30 64.87
C TYR A 257 -25.71 -39.20 64.90
#